data_AF-A0A259H3B1-F1
#
_entry.id   AF-A0A259H3B1-F1
#
_cell.length_a   1.000
_cell.length_b   1.000
_cell.length_c   1.000
_cell.angle_alpha   90.00
_cell.angle_beta   90.00
_cell.angle_gamma   90.00
#
_symmetry.space_group_name_H-M   'P 1'
#
loop_
_entity.id
_entity.type
_entity.pdbx_description
1 polymer ?
#
loop_
_entity_poly.entity_id
_entity_poly.type
_entity_poly.pdbx_seq_one_letter_code
_entity_poly.pdbx_strand_id
1 'polypeptide(L)'
;MIIACPACSTRYVVPDSAIGVDGRTVRCAKCRHSWFQNGPELPERDALEAVAEVPAAAPEAEAPASSPTPEPVQAEPTIPPPLPEAARRAPPQVYSDDDHSPFDHQPPFRPRRNPAKLWTIAAVAFALTVAALAGVVWQFGMPKWLPGAVQTFGADRPDLVLSFPPEKQDRRQLPNGTEYFGASGT
;
A
#
# COMPACT_ATOMS: atom_id res chain seq x y z
N MET A 1 0.37 -7.76 -11.87
CA MET A 1 1.40 -8.79 -12.14
C MET A 1 2.70 -8.58 -11.34
N ILE A 2 3.63 -9.53 -11.40
CA ILE A 2 5.01 -9.39 -10.87
C ILE A 2 5.98 -9.30 -12.04
N ILE A 3 6.89 -8.31 -12.00
CA ILE A 3 7.96 -8.12 -12.99
C ILE A 3 9.33 -8.26 -12.31
N ALA A 4 10.34 -8.71 -13.05
CA ALA A 4 11.69 -8.87 -12.53
C ALA A 4 12.70 -8.07 -13.38
N CYS A 5 13.60 -7.34 -12.72
CA CYS A 5 14.65 -6.63 -13.43
C CYS A 5 15.66 -7.62 -14.06
N PRO A 6 15.93 -7.56 -15.37
CA PRO A 6 16.87 -8.49 -16.01
C PRO A 6 18.32 -8.28 -15.58
N ALA A 7 18.68 -7.09 -15.10
CA ALA A 7 20.06 -6.77 -14.70
C ALA A 7 20.40 -7.15 -13.24
N CYS A 8 19.42 -7.17 -12.32
CA CYS A 8 19.69 -7.41 -10.90
C CYS A 8 18.69 -8.33 -10.20
N SER A 9 17.83 -9.01 -10.97
CA SER A 9 16.83 -10.01 -10.54
C SER A 9 15.88 -9.58 -9.42
N THR A 10 15.79 -8.27 -9.14
CA THR A 10 14.88 -7.71 -8.14
C THR A 10 13.46 -7.75 -8.66
N ARG A 11 12.53 -8.25 -7.84
CA ARG A 11 11.11 -8.44 -8.19
C ARG A 11 10.26 -7.29 -7.67
N TYR A 12 9.32 -6.83 -8.49
CA TYR A 12 8.37 -5.75 -8.17
C TYR A 12 6.94 -6.20 -8.42
N VAL A 13 6.05 -5.89 -7.47
CA VAL A 13 4.60 -6.06 -7.66
C VAL A 13 4.07 -4.78 -8.30
N VAL A 14 3.51 -4.89 -9.51
CA VAL A 14 3.01 -3.76 -10.29
C VAL A 14 1.56 -4.03 -10.71
N PRO A 15 0.64 -3.06 -10.54
CA PRO A 15 -0.72 -3.20 -11.06
C PRO A 15 -0.71 -3.34 -12.59
N ASP A 16 -1.54 -4.23 -13.14
CA ASP A 16 -1.57 -4.49 -14.58
C ASP A 16 -1.96 -3.26 -15.41
N SER A 17 -2.76 -2.36 -14.82
CA SER A 17 -3.11 -1.06 -15.39
C SER A 17 -1.94 -0.09 -15.56
N ALA A 18 -0.82 -0.29 -14.84
CA ALA A 18 0.35 0.59 -14.95
C ALA A 18 1.26 0.27 -16.15
N ILE A 19 1.19 -0.98 -16.65
CA ILE A 19 1.87 -1.43 -17.87
C ILE A 19 0.95 -1.22 -19.08
N GLY A 20 -0.35 -1.52 -18.94
CA GLY A 20 -1.30 -1.46 -20.06
C GLY A 20 -1.17 -2.68 -20.99
N VAL A 21 -2.12 -2.83 -21.93
CA VAL A 21 -2.15 -3.97 -22.87
C VAL A 21 -1.06 -3.88 -23.94
N ASP A 22 -0.72 -2.67 -24.37
CA ASP A 22 0.31 -2.42 -25.39
C ASP A 22 1.76 -2.58 -24.85
N GLY A 23 1.91 -2.83 -23.55
CA GLY A 23 3.19 -2.83 -22.87
C GLY A 23 3.74 -1.42 -22.60
N ARG A 24 4.80 -1.36 -21.79
CA ARG A 24 5.45 -0.10 -21.39
C ARG A 24 6.91 -0.29 -21.01
N THR A 25 7.74 0.73 -21.29
CA THR A 25 9.11 0.82 -20.76
C THR A 25 9.10 1.12 -19.26
N VAL A 26 9.75 0.25 -18.48
CA VAL A 26 9.89 0.36 -17.02
C VAL A 26 11.35 0.50 -16.61
N ARG A 27 11.59 1.14 -15.46
CA ARG A 27 12.94 1.36 -14.91
C ARG A 27 13.06 0.73 -13.53
N CYS A 28 14.13 -0.02 -13.29
CA CYS A 28 14.41 -0.63 -12.00
C CYS A 28 14.76 0.43 -10.94
N ALA A 29 14.12 0.39 -9.78
CA ALA A 29 14.43 1.30 -8.67
C ALA A 29 15.80 1.01 -8.01
N LYS A 30 16.31 -0.24 -8.13
CA LYS A 30 17.58 -0.67 -7.50
C LYS A 30 18.80 -0.35 -8.37
N CYS A 31 18.81 -0.77 -9.63
CA CYS A 31 19.96 -0.61 -10.53
C CYS A 31 19.75 0.38 -11.69
N ARG A 32 18.57 1.01 -11.79
CA ARG A 32 18.23 2.02 -12.80
C ARG A 32 18.23 1.54 -14.26
N HIS A 33 18.38 0.24 -14.50
CA HIS A 33 18.24 -0.38 -15.81
C HIS A 33 16.81 -0.21 -16.33
N SER A 34 16.66 0.15 -17.60
CA SER A 34 15.39 0.38 -18.27
C SER A 34 15.15 -0.73 -19.29
N TRP A 35 13.98 -1.36 -19.26
CA TRP A 35 13.59 -2.40 -20.21
C TRP A 35 12.11 -2.28 -20.58
N PHE A 36 11.71 -2.87 -21.70
CA PHE A 36 10.31 -2.89 -22.13
C PHE A 36 9.59 -4.11 -21.52
N GLN A 37 8.41 -3.88 -20.97
CA GLN A 37 7.57 -4.92 -20.41
C GLN A 37 6.27 -5.04 -21.20
N ASN A 38 6.00 -6.23 -21.73
CA ASN A 38 4.75 -6.52 -22.43
C ASN A 38 3.57 -6.49 -21.46
N GLY A 39 2.40 -6.09 -21.96
CA GLY A 39 1.14 -6.14 -21.23
C GLY A 39 0.70 -7.57 -20.90
N PRO A 40 -0.29 -7.73 -20.00
CA PRO A 40 -0.90 -9.03 -19.78
C PRO A 40 -1.65 -9.48 -21.05
N GLU A 41 -1.37 -10.70 -21.52
CA GLU A 41 -2.15 -11.33 -22.59
C GLU A 41 -3.56 -11.61 -22.08
N LEU A 42 -4.55 -10.89 -22.61
CA LEU A 42 -5.96 -11.23 -22.44
C LEU A 42 -6.30 -12.35 -23.44
N PRO A 43 -7.13 -13.33 -23.07
CA PRO A 43 -7.59 -14.34 -24.02
C PRO A 43 -8.32 -13.66 -25.18
N GLU A 44 -7.85 -13.95 -26.39
CA GLU A 44 -8.28 -13.39 -27.66
C GLU A 44 -9.80 -13.57 -27.82
N ARG A 45 -10.53 -12.46 -27.95
CA ARG A 45 -11.86 -12.48 -28.56
C ARG A 45 -11.63 -12.52 -30.06
N ASP A 46 -11.39 -13.71 -30.58
CA ASP A 46 -11.34 -13.97 -32.01
C ASP A 46 -12.56 -13.39 -32.74
N ALA A 47 -12.28 -12.87 -33.93
CA ALA A 47 -13.22 -12.58 -35.03
C ALA A 47 -13.77 -11.15 -35.22
N LEU A 48 -12.94 -10.10 -35.10
CA LEU A 48 -13.18 -8.84 -35.84
C LEU A 48 -11.88 -8.13 -36.26
N GLU A 49 -10.94 -8.83 -36.91
CA GLU A 49 -9.88 -8.16 -37.68
C GLU A 49 -9.47 -9.02 -38.88
N ALA A 50 -10.16 -8.81 -40.00
CA ALA A 50 -9.60 -9.02 -41.32
C ALA A 50 -9.69 -7.67 -42.04
N VAL A 51 -8.59 -7.30 -42.69
CA VAL A 51 -8.36 -6.08 -43.50
C VAL A 51 -7.80 -4.88 -42.74
N ALA A 52 -6.47 -4.83 -42.60
CA ALA A 52 -5.65 -3.82 -43.30
C ALA A 52 -4.16 -4.08 -43.03
N GLU A 53 -3.59 -4.86 -43.94
CA GLU A 53 -2.19 -5.20 -44.12
C GLU A 53 -1.33 -3.95 -44.37
N VAL A 54 -0.17 -3.85 -43.71
CA VAL A 54 0.90 -2.88 -44.00
C VAL A 54 1.96 -3.58 -44.85
N PRO A 55 2.52 -2.90 -45.86
CA PRO A 55 3.99 -2.84 -45.95
C PRO A 55 4.45 -1.41 -46.34
N ALA A 56 5.31 -0.73 -45.55
CA ALA A 56 6.78 -0.82 -45.51
C ALA A 56 7.54 -0.01 -46.60
N ALA A 57 8.57 0.71 -46.13
CA ALA A 57 9.80 1.21 -46.80
C ALA A 57 9.87 2.65 -47.41
N ALA A 58 10.38 3.60 -46.59
CA ALA A 58 11.65 4.36 -46.71
C ALA A 58 11.98 5.23 -47.98
N PRO A 59 13.02 6.10 -47.98
CA PRO A 59 12.87 7.57 -48.07
C PRO A 59 13.53 8.22 -49.30
N GLU A 60 12.96 9.33 -49.80
CA GLU A 60 13.59 10.13 -50.86
C GLU A 60 14.23 11.40 -50.27
N ALA A 61 15.51 11.58 -50.58
CA ALA A 61 16.38 12.64 -50.14
C ALA A 61 16.26 13.86 -51.06
N GLU A 62 16.20 15.06 -50.48
CA GLU A 62 16.70 16.25 -51.16
C GLU A 62 17.19 17.30 -50.14
N ALA A 63 18.47 17.60 -50.22
CA ALA A 63 19.17 18.74 -49.65
C ALA A 63 20.32 19.06 -50.62
N PRO A 64 20.96 20.24 -50.62
CA PRO A 64 20.59 21.53 -50.05
C PRO A 64 20.73 22.70 -51.07
N ALA A 65 20.25 23.90 -50.74
CA ALA A 65 20.76 25.12 -51.37
C ALA A 65 20.93 26.22 -50.32
N SER A 66 22.19 26.51 -50.03
CA SER A 66 22.67 27.57 -49.15
C SER A 66 22.45 28.95 -49.74
N SER A 67 22.13 29.92 -48.88
CA SER A 67 22.71 31.27 -48.92
C SER A 67 22.52 31.93 -47.55
N PRO A 68 23.61 32.21 -46.80
CA PRO A 68 23.56 33.08 -45.63
C PRO A 68 23.71 34.54 -46.09
N THR A 69 22.96 35.45 -45.49
CA THR A 69 23.13 36.91 -45.65
C THR A 69 22.80 37.58 -44.32
N PRO A 70 23.57 38.62 -43.93
CA PRO A 70 24.03 38.78 -42.57
C PRO A 70 23.12 39.63 -41.68
N GLU A 71 23.34 39.40 -40.40
CA GLU A 71 22.90 40.05 -39.16
C GLU A 71 22.89 41.59 -39.21
N PRO A 72 21.82 42.26 -38.72
CA PRO A 72 21.95 43.56 -38.10
C PRO A 72 22.20 43.36 -36.61
N VAL A 73 23.43 43.67 -36.21
CA VAL A 73 23.89 43.86 -34.82
C VAL A 73 22.88 44.74 -34.09
N GLN A 74 22.07 44.15 -33.21
CA GLN A 74 21.35 44.91 -32.21
C GLN A 74 22.39 45.40 -31.20
N ALA A 75 22.47 46.73 -31.08
CA ALA A 75 23.29 47.39 -30.10
C ALA A 75 22.96 46.85 -28.70
N GLU A 76 23.95 46.22 -28.09
CA GLU A 76 23.90 45.79 -26.71
C GLU A 76 23.66 47.03 -25.83
N PRO A 77 22.55 47.10 -25.07
CA PRO A 77 22.36 48.18 -24.13
C PRO A 77 23.44 48.04 -23.05
N THR A 78 24.30 49.05 -22.90
CA THR A 78 25.28 49.12 -21.80
C THR A 78 24.56 48.89 -20.48
N ILE A 79 24.73 47.69 -19.92
CA ILE A 79 24.19 47.32 -18.61
C ILE A 79 24.96 48.16 -17.57
N PRO A 80 24.31 48.99 -16.75
CA PRO A 80 24.99 49.68 -15.66
C PRO A 80 25.61 48.63 -14.70
N PRO A 81 26.73 48.95 -14.01
CA PRO A 81 27.38 48.00 -13.13
C PRO A 81 26.38 47.42 -12.12
N PRO A 82 26.43 46.10 -11.83
CA PRO A 82 25.49 45.50 -10.91
C PRO A 82 25.59 46.19 -9.55
N LEU A 83 24.45 46.64 -9.02
CA LEU A 83 24.35 47.16 -7.66
C LEU A 83 24.92 46.12 -6.68
N PRO A 84 25.69 46.55 -5.65
CA PRO A 84 26.25 45.63 -4.67
C PRO A 84 25.15 44.75 -4.06
N GLU A 85 25.44 43.46 -3.86
CA GLU A 85 24.51 42.41 -3.37
C GLU A 85 23.66 42.87 -2.15
N ALA A 86 24.22 43.75 -1.31
CA ALA A 86 23.55 44.33 -0.14
C ALA A 86 22.34 45.23 -0.47
N ALA A 87 22.22 45.73 -1.70
CA ALA A 87 21.07 46.51 -2.17
C ALA A 87 19.98 45.63 -2.83
N ARG A 88 20.23 44.33 -3.07
CA ARG A 88 19.13 43.40 -3.37
C ARG A 88 18.34 43.20 -2.09
N ARG A 89 17.24 43.96 -1.96
CA ARG A 89 16.22 43.73 -0.95
C ARG A 89 15.90 42.23 -0.94
N ALA A 90 16.19 41.56 0.17
CA ALA A 90 15.76 40.17 0.37
C ALA A 90 14.26 40.11 0.04
N PRO A 91 13.80 39.13 -0.77
CA PRO A 91 12.38 39.03 -1.05
C PRO A 91 11.65 38.97 0.30
N PRO A 92 10.57 39.73 0.48
CA PRO A 92 9.74 39.52 1.66
C PRO A 92 9.42 38.03 1.70
N GLN A 93 9.52 37.42 2.89
CA GLN A 93 9.02 36.06 3.10
C GLN A 93 7.55 36.09 2.70
N VAL A 94 7.26 35.66 1.47
CA VAL A 94 5.90 35.53 0.98
C VAL A 94 5.34 34.38 1.80
N TYR A 95 4.61 34.73 2.87
CA TYR A 95 3.63 33.82 3.42
C TYR A 95 2.76 33.42 2.25
N SER A 96 2.85 32.14 1.86
CA SER A 96 2.02 31.55 0.83
C SER A 96 0.63 31.36 1.42
N ASP A 97 -0.04 32.47 1.71
CA ASP A 97 -1.48 32.48 1.86
C ASP A 97 -2.05 32.41 0.44
N ASP A 98 -2.58 31.23 0.13
CA ASP A 98 -3.49 30.95 -0.99
C ASP A 98 -2.87 30.85 -2.40
N ASP A 99 -2.57 29.61 -2.81
CA ASP A 99 -2.67 29.12 -4.20
C ASP A 99 -4.13 29.15 -4.72
N HIS A 100 -4.87 30.23 -4.49
CA HIS A 100 -6.23 30.42 -5.01
C HIS A 100 -6.27 31.71 -5.83
N SER A 101 -6.30 31.53 -7.14
CA SER A 101 -6.53 32.61 -8.08
C SER A 101 -7.94 33.19 -7.89
N PRO A 102 -8.14 34.51 -8.00
CA PRO A 102 -9.46 35.14 -8.06
C PRO A 102 -10.38 34.59 -9.16
N PHE A 103 -9.82 33.83 -10.10
CA PHE A 103 -10.52 33.19 -11.21
C PHE A 103 -10.63 31.68 -11.06
N ASP A 104 -10.16 31.10 -9.96
CA ASP A 104 -10.32 29.67 -9.72
C ASP A 104 -11.79 29.31 -9.51
N HIS A 105 -12.18 28.19 -10.11
CA HIS A 105 -13.55 27.72 -10.08
C HIS A 105 -13.91 27.25 -8.67
N GLN A 106 -14.54 28.13 -7.88
CA GLN A 106 -15.09 27.74 -6.59
C GLN A 106 -16.36 26.90 -6.82
N PRO A 107 -16.41 25.64 -6.33
CA PRO A 107 -17.60 24.82 -6.47
C PRO A 107 -18.80 25.50 -5.80
N PRO A 108 -19.99 25.49 -6.43
CA PRO A 108 -21.17 26.21 -5.93
C PRO A 108 -21.68 25.69 -4.58
N PHE A 109 -21.26 24.49 -4.17
CA PHE A 109 -21.64 23.89 -2.90
C PHE A 109 -20.42 23.39 -2.15
N ARG A 110 -20.10 24.04 -1.04
CA ARG A 110 -19.18 23.47 -0.05
C ARG A 110 -19.91 22.34 0.68
N PRO A 111 -19.33 21.13 0.82
CA PRO A 111 -19.96 20.06 1.56
C PRO A 111 -20.21 20.53 3.00
N ARG A 112 -21.48 20.50 3.43
CA ARG A 112 -21.92 21.01 4.74
C ARG A 112 -21.33 20.25 5.93
N ARG A 113 -20.74 19.08 5.70
CA ARG A 113 -20.24 18.19 6.75
C ARG A 113 -18.73 18.07 6.65
N ASN A 114 -18.06 18.33 7.76
CA ASN A 114 -16.65 18.04 7.91
C ASN A 114 -16.48 16.52 8.05
N PRO A 115 -15.89 15.82 7.05
CA PRO A 115 -15.75 14.37 7.11
C PRO A 115 -14.95 13.93 8.33
N ALA A 116 -13.91 14.67 8.72
CA ALA A 116 -13.13 14.37 9.93
C ALA A 116 -14.01 14.38 11.19
N LYS A 117 -14.98 15.31 11.29
CA LYS A 117 -15.93 15.35 12.42
C LYS A 117 -16.90 14.15 12.40
N LEU A 118 -17.27 13.64 11.23
CA LEU A 118 -18.11 12.43 11.14
C LEU A 118 -17.32 11.19 11.57
N TRP A 119 -16.05 11.08 11.15
CA TRP A 119 -15.18 9.98 11.56
C TRP A 119 -14.89 9.99 13.06
N THR A 120 -14.71 11.16 13.69
CA THR A 120 -14.54 11.23 15.15
C THR A 120 -15.81 10.83 15.89
N ILE A 121 -16.99 11.28 15.44
CA ILE A 121 -18.27 10.87 16.03
C ILE A 121 -18.45 9.35 15.91
N ALA A 122 -18.14 8.77 14.75
CA ALA A 122 -18.21 7.32 14.55
C ALA A 122 -17.27 6.55 15.48
N ALA A 123 -16.02 7.02 15.63
CA ALA A 123 -15.04 6.40 16.53
C ALA A 123 -15.49 6.46 18.00
N VAL A 124 -16.03 7.61 18.44
CA VAL A 124 -16.56 7.78 19.81
C VAL A 124 -17.76 6.86 20.04
N ALA A 125 -18.71 6.80 19.08
CA ALA A 125 -19.86 5.91 19.19
C ALA A 125 -19.43 4.44 19.27
N PHE A 126 -18.47 4.02 18.44
CA PHE A 126 -17.91 2.67 18.49
C PHE A 126 -17.26 2.37 19.85
N ALA A 127 -16.41 3.26 20.35
CA ALA A 127 -15.76 3.09 21.65
C ALA A 127 -16.78 2.95 22.79
N LEU A 128 -17.83 3.77 22.79
CA LEU A 128 -18.92 3.68 23.78
C LEU A 128 -19.69 2.36 23.67
N THR A 129 -19.99 1.89 22.46
CA THR A 129 -20.65 0.58 22.27
C THR A 129 -19.80 -0.58 22.76
N VAL A 130 -18.49 -0.59 22.48
CA VAL A 130 -17.57 -1.63 22.96
C VAL A 130 -17.47 -1.60 24.47
N ALA A 131 -17.32 -0.42 25.08
CA ALA A 131 -17.27 -0.27 26.54
C ALA A 131 -18.57 -0.75 27.21
N ALA A 132 -19.73 -0.44 26.63
CA ALA A 132 -21.02 -0.91 27.11
C ALA A 132 -21.12 -2.44 27.03
N LEU A 133 -20.76 -3.04 25.89
CA LEU A 133 -20.75 -4.50 25.72
C LEU A 133 -19.80 -5.17 26.71
N ALA A 134 -18.60 -4.63 26.92
CA ALA A 134 -17.65 -5.14 27.90
C ALA A 134 -18.21 -5.05 29.33
N GLY A 135 -18.86 -3.94 29.69
CA GLY A 135 -19.54 -3.78 30.99
C GLY A 135 -20.69 -4.77 31.18
N VAL A 136 -21.46 -5.06 30.14
CA VAL A 136 -22.52 -6.09 30.16
C VAL A 136 -21.91 -7.47 30.38
N VAL A 137 -20.86 -7.83 29.65
CA VAL A 137 -20.16 -9.12 29.84
C VAL A 137 -19.55 -9.21 31.24
N TRP A 138 -19.06 -8.11 31.80
CA TRP A 138 -18.51 -8.09 33.16
C TRP A 138 -19.59 -8.31 34.23
N GLN A 139 -20.78 -7.73 34.08
CA GLN A 139 -21.89 -7.88 35.03
C GLN A 139 -22.63 -9.21 34.89
N PHE A 140 -22.92 -9.64 33.66
CA PHE A 140 -23.76 -10.80 33.39
C PHE A 140 -22.95 -12.07 33.05
N GLY A 141 -21.63 -11.94 32.93
CA GLY A 141 -20.76 -13.02 32.48
C GLY A 141 -20.80 -13.24 30.97
N MET A 142 -19.97 -14.16 30.50
CA MET A 142 -19.93 -14.57 29.09
C MET A 142 -21.17 -15.43 28.78
N PRO A 143 -21.95 -15.11 27.74
CA PRO A 143 -23.20 -15.81 27.52
C PRO A 143 -22.93 -17.24 27.03
N LYS A 144 -23.68 -18.22 27.55
CA LYS A 144 -23.43 -19.65 27.33
C LYS A 144 -23.58 -20.13 25.88
N TRP A 145 -24.22 -19.34 25.02
CA TRP A 145 -24.36 -19.61 23.58
C TRP A 145 -23.12 -19.22 22.75
N LEU A 146 -22.14 -18.51 23.32
CA LEU A 146 -20.97 -18.02 22.59
C LEU A 146 -19.94 -19.17 22.44
N PRO A 147 -19.48 -19.48 21.21
CA PRO A 147 -18.46 -20.51 21.01
C PRO A 147 -17.15 -20.10 21.71
N GLY A 148 -16.65 -20.96 22.60
CA GLY A 148 -15.45 -20.70 23.41
C GLY A 148 -15.70 -20.09 24.80
N ALA A 149 -16.95 -19.77 25.16
CA ALA A 149 -17.28 -19.28 26.52
C ALA A 149 -17.12 -20.35 27.61
N VAL A 150 -17.20 -21.63 27.22
CA VAL A 150 -16.77 -22.75 28.07
C VAL A 150 -15.32 -23.05 27.74
N GLN A 151 -14.43 -22.89 28.74
CA GLN A 151 -13.07 -23.37 28.67
C GLN A 151 -13.11 -24.84 28.21
N THR A 152 -12.57 -25.12 27.02
CA THR A 152 -12.56 -26.48 26.46
C THR A 152 -11.66 -27.43 27.24
N PHE A 153 -10.73 -26.88 28.04
CA PHE A 153 -9.92 -27.60 29.00
C PHE A 153 -10.54 -27.48 30.39
N GLY A 154 -11.15 -28.55 30.87
CA GLY A 154 -11.80 -28.56 32.17
C GLY A 154 -13.24 -28.05 32.17
N ALA A 155 -14.00 -28.32 31.09
CA ALA A 155 -15.45 -28.43 31.29
C ALA A 155 -15.66 -29.38 32.47
N ASP A 156 -16.45 -28.95 33.45
CA ASP A 156 -16.90 -29.73 34.59
C ASP A 156 -17.64 -30.96 34.07
N ARG A 157 -16.85 -31.96 33.65
CA ARG A 157 -17.32 -33.26 33.20
C ARG A 157 -17.28 -34.09 34.47
N PRO A 158 -18.42 -34.23 35.19
CA PRO A 158 -18.47 -35.07 36.38
C PRO A 158 -18.06 -36.52 36.07
N ASP A 159 -18.13 -36.91 34.79
CA ASP A 159 -17.71 -38.21 34.26
C ASP A 159 -16.21 -38.35 34.00
N LEU A 160 -15.41 -37.29 34.22
CA LEU A 160 -13.94 -37.32 34.14
C LEU A 160 -13.30 -36.90 35.48
N VAL A 161 -14.01 -37.10 36.58
CA VAL A 161 -13.45 -36.96 37.93
C VAL A 161 -12.67 -38.24 38.23
N LEU A 162 -11.37 -38.25 37.88
CA LEU A 162 -10.48 -39.36 38.21
C LEU A 162 -10.19 -39.35 39.71
N SER A 163 -10.74 -40.33 40.42
CA SER A 163 -10.43 -40.59 41.82
C SER A 163 -9.20 -41.48 41.91
N PHE A 164 -8.15 -41.06 42.64
CA PHE A 164 -6.93 -41.85 42.85
C PHE A 164 -6.80 -42.23 44.33
N PRO A 165 -7.43 -43.34 44.77
CA PRO A 165 -7.38 -43.77 46.16
C PRO A 165 -5.94 -43.99 46.65
N PRO A 166 -5.59 -43.59 47.89
CA PRO A 166 -4.23 -43.73 48.40
C PRO A 166 -3.76 -45.19 48.47
N GLU A 167 -4.68 -46.15 48.59
CA GLU A 167 -4.37 -47.60 48.59
C GLU A 167 -3.89 -48.09 47.22
N LYS A 168 -4.16 -47.34 46.15
CA LYS A 168 -3.79 -47.64 44.76
C LYS A 168 -2.61 -46.80 44.26
N GLN A 169 -1.91 -46.14 45.17
CA GLN A 169 -0.70 -45.36 44.90
C GLN A 169 0.50 -46.18 45.36
N ASP A 170 1.33 -46.63 44.43
CA ASP A 170 2.49 -47.48 44.69
C ASP A 170 3.77 -46.78 44.23
N ARG A 171 4.85 -46.93 45.02
CA ARG A 171 6.19 -46.43 44.69
C ARG A 171 7.13 -47.61 44.66
N ARG A 172 7.73 -47.90 43.49
CA ARG A 172 8.80 -48.90 43.42
C ARG A 172 10.06 -48.34 42.81
N GLN A 173 11.19 -48.91 43.24
CA GLN A 173 12.49 -48.54 42.72
C GLN A 173 12.95 -49.56 41.69
N LEU A 174 13.48 -49.07 40.57
CA LEU A 174 14.14 -49.91 39.57
C LEU A 174 15.57 -50.25 40.02
N PRO A 175 16.19 -51.29 39.43
CA PRO A 175 17.57 -51.67 39.74
C PRO A 175 18.63 -50.57 39.48
N ASN A 176 18.28 -49.53 38.73
CA ASN A 176 19.12 -48.36 38.45
C ASN A 176 18.97 -47.23 39.48
N GLY A 177 18.18 -47.43 40.55
CA GLY A 177 17.91 -46.42 41.59
C GLY A 177 16.87 -45.38 41.23
N THR A 178 16.20 -45.49 40.07
CA THR A 178 15.08 -44.59 39.72
C THR A 178 13.79 -45.04 40.39
N GLU A 179 13.06 -44.09 41.01
CA GLU A 179 11.76 -44.37 41.60
C GLU A 179 10.65 -44.13 40.57
N TYR A 180 9.70 -45.06 40.45
CA TYR A 180 8.45 -44.84 39.73
C TYR A 180 7.28 -44.76 40.70
N PHE A 181 6.41 -43.78 40.45
CA PHE A 181 5.13 -43.61 41.13
C PHE A 181 4.01 -44.05 40.18
N GLY A 182 3.29 -45.10 40.55
CA GLY A 182 2.10 -45.55 39.87
C GLY A 182 0.87 -45.15 40.65
N ALA A 183 -0.04 -44.40 40.05
CA ALA A 183 -1.37 -44.16 40.58
C ALA A 183 -2.39 -44.71 39.57
N SER A 184 -3.32 -45.54 40.06
CA SER A 184 -4.46 -46.00 39.28
C SER A 184 -5.75 -45.43 39.88
N GLY A 185 -6.58 -44.85 39.03
CA GLY A 185 -7.82 -44.20 39.43
C GLY A 185 -9.04 -44.71 38.68
N THR A 186 -10.23 -44.35 39.17
CA THR A 186 -11.54 -44.61 38.55
C THR A 186 -12.28 -43.31 38.35
#